data_AF-A0A7H0FLQ2-F1
#
_entry.id   AF-A0A7H0FLQ2-F1
#
_cell.length_a   1.000
_cell.length_b   1.000
_cell.length_c   1.000
_cell.angle_alpha   90.00
_cell.angle_beta   90.00
_cell.angle_gamma   90.00
#
_symmetry.space_group_name_H-M   'P 1'
#
loop_
_entity.id
_entity.type
_entity.pdbx_description
1 polymer ?
#
loop_
_entity_poly.entity_id
_entity_poly.type
_entity_poly.pdbx_seq_one_letter_code
_entity_poly.pdbx_strand_id
1 'polypeptide(L)'
;MSALQELLKDTFGYDDFRPGQETIIRHVLRQENVLGIMPTGGGKSICYQLPALLLDNLTLVISPLISLMKDQVDALNLMGIPATYINSTISYQEMNHRIQLAVNKEVKLLYVAPERLESYDFQQMLTHVPIDLLAVDEAHCISQWGHDFRPSYLRLAEIIDQFQQQPTVIALTATATPQVAEDIVKQLRIPSENEIKTGFARENLSFQVVKDQNRDVFLLEYLKMNTGQSGIIYASTRKEVERIYHLLENKKIATGMYHGGMSEQLRSENQEAFLYDQVQVMVATNAFGMGINKSNVRFVIHAQVPGNIESYYQEAGRAGRDGLPSDAVLMFAPQDLQIQQYFIEQSEMTIDYKQKEYLKLREMSQYANAQMCLQKYILRYFGEEGTDCGRCSNCLDNRELVDITVDAQKVLSCVKRMGERFGKGLVGKVLTGSKDQKIDQWHFDRLPTYGLMKGRTQKEVTQLIDYLTAERYLIPSDGQFPLLSVSTEGVQVLLGERKVFRKEDQKVRKVAVDDALFERLRELRMDMAQEAGVPPYVVFSDSTLKEMCEKLPQTTIQLLQIKGVGQNKLDKYGTAFLEVIKEYQETKK
;
A
#
# COMPACT_ATOMS: atom_id res chain seq x y z
N MET A 1 -20.08 28.32 -3.23
CA MET A 1 -19.61 26.94 -3.02
C MET A 1 -20.76 26.15 -2.40
N SER A 2 -20.75 24.82 -2.41
CA SER A 2 -21.71 24.09 -1.57
C SER A 2 -21.33 24.28 -0.09
N ALA A 3 -22.29 24.27 0.84
CA ALA A 3 -21.99 24.38 2.28
C ALA A 3 -20.97 23.32 2.76
N LEU A 4 -20.94 22.15 2.11
CA LEU A 4 -19.96 21.10 2.36
C LEU A 4 -18.54 21.48 1.93
N GLN A 5 -18.37 22.15 0.79
CA GLN A 5 -17.07 22.66 0.33
C GLN A 5 -16.55 23.78 1.22
N GLU A 6 -17.43 24.67 1.70
CA GLU A 6 -17.04 25.73 2.65
C GLU A 6 -16.53 25.11 3.96
N LEU A 7 -17.26 24.16 4.53
CA LEU A 7 -16.82 23.45 5.74
C LEU A 7 -15.50 22.68 5.55
N LEU A 8 -15.33 22.03 4.39
CA LEU A 8 -14.09 21.34 4.02
C LEU A 8 -12.91 22.32 4.01
N LYS A 9 -13.10 23.48 3.40
CA LYS A 9 -12.06 24.52 3.29
C LYS A 9 -11.74 25.15 4.63
N ASP A 10 -12.75 25.55 5.39
CA ASP A 10 -12.57 26.27 6.65
C ASP A 10 -11.96 25.39 7.74
N THR A 11 -12.33 24.11 7.78
CA THR A 11 -11.90 23.18 8.83
C THR A 11 -10.61 22.45 8.46
N PHE A 12 -10.53 21.93 7.23
CA PHE A 12 -9.43 21.05 6.80
C PHE A 12 -8.46 21.72 5.82
N GLY A 13 -8.76 22.92 5.32
CA GLY A 13 -7.88 23.66 4.42
C GLY A 13 -7.81 23.11 2.99
N TYR A 14 -8.81 22.34 2.55
CA TYR A 14 -8.88 21.81 1.18
C TYR A 14 -9.91 22.58 0.35
N ASP A 15 -9.51 23.02 -0.85
CA ASP A 15 -10.39 23.77 -1.77
C ASP A 15 -11.45 22.89 -2.43
N ASP A 16 -11.09 21.64 -2.76
CA ASP A 16 -11.93 20.73 -3.52
C ASP A 16 -11.94 19.31 -2.93
N PHE A 17 -13.07 18.61 -3.12
CA PHE A 17 -13.16 17.19 -2.85
C PHE A 17 -12.33 16.38 -3.86
N ARG A 18 -11.67 15.34 -3.37
CA ARG A 18 -11.09 14.30 -4.22
C ARG A 18 -12.21 13.43 -4.83
N PRO A 19 -11.95 12.75 -5.97
CA PRO A 19 -12.92 11.87 -6.58
C PRO A 19 -13.61 10.94 -5.58
N GLY A 20 -14.94 10.87 -5.62
CA GLY A 20 -15.81 10.05 -4.78
C GLY A 20 -16.02 10.51 -3.33
N GLN A 21 -15.20 11.42 -2.77
CA GLN A 21 -15.38 11.88 -1.37
C GLN A 21 -16.76 12.50 -1.15
N GLU A 22 -17.14 13.46 -2.02
CA GLU A 22 -18.42 14.15 -1.90
C GLU A 22 -19.60 13.18 -2.04
N THR A 23 -19.52 12.22 -2.95
CA THR A 23 -20.55 11.19 -3.15
C THR A 23 -20.74 10.35 -1.88
N ILE A 24 -19.65 9.86 -1.30
CA ILE A 24 -19.68 9.07 -0.05
C ILE A 24 -20.30 9.89 1.10
N ILE A 25 -19.84 11.14 1.27
CA ILE A 25 -20.33 12.04 2.33
C ILE A 25 -21.83 12.32 2.15
N ARG A 26 -22.31 12.48 0.91
CA ARG A 26 -23.73 12.69 0.64
C ARG A 26 -24.60 11.48 0.97
N HIS A 27 -24.13 10.26 0.75
CA HIS A 27 -24.83 9.05 1.22
C HIS A 27 -24.94 9.04 2.74
N VAL A 28 -23.84 9.32 3.45
CA VAL A 28 -23.83 9.40 4.93
C VAL A 28 -24.84 10.43 5.43
N LEU A 29 -24.87 11.64 4.85
CA LEU A 29 -25.80 12.69 5.26
C LEU A 29 -27.28 12.38 4.91
N ARG A 30 -27.53 11.45 3.99
CA ARG A 30 -28.87 10.91 3.68
C ARG A 30 -29.23 9.70 4.55
N GLN A 31 -28.36 9.34 5.50
CA GLN A 31 -28.51 8.15 6.34
C GLN A 31 -28.53 6.85 5.54
N GLU A 32 -27.77 6.80 4.45
CA GLU A 32 -27.63 5.64 3.59
C GLU A 32 -26.28 4.95 3.85
N ASN A 33 -26.30 3.65 4.12
CA ASN A 33 -25.08 2.86 4.29
C ASN A 33 -24.25 2.87 3.00
N VAL A 34 -22.93 3.02 3.10
CA VAL A 34 -22.06 3.22 1.93
C VAL A 34 -20.70 2.54 2.09
N LEU A 35 -20.22 1.92 1.01
CA LEU A 35 -18.86 1.38 0.90
C LEU A 35 -18.02 2.29 0.01
N GLY A 36 -16.97 2.90 0.57
CA GLY A 36 -15.97 3.65 -0.18
C GLY A 36 -14.68 2.86 -0.39
N ILE A 37 -14.39 2.51 -1.64
CA ILE A 37 -13.12 1.88 -2.04
C ILE A 37 -12.24 2.97 -2.66
N MET A 38 -11.25 3.40 -1.89
CA MET A 38 -10.41 4.56 -2.23
C MET A 38 -8.93 4.26 -1.97
N PRO A 39 -8.03 4.55 -2.93
CA PRO A 39 -6.63 4.18 -2.84
C PRO A 39 -5.95 4.80 -1.61
N THR A 40 -4.78 4.28 -1.23
CA THR A 40 -3.97 4.92 -0.17
C THR A 40 -3.68 6.37 -0.55
N GLY A 41 -3.90 7.29 0.40
CA GLY A 41 -3.83 8.72 0.11
C GLY A 41 -5.08 9.27 -0.61
N GLY A 42 -6.16 8.53 -0.82
CA GLY A 42 -7.42 9.03 -1.40
C GLY A 42 -8.22 9.97 -0.48
N GLY A 43 -7.78 10.15 0.78
CA GLY A 43 -8.47 11.01 1.76
C GLY A 43 -9.69 10.35 2.41
N LYS A 44 -9.64 9.03 2.66
CA LYS A 44 -10.72 8.24 3.28
C LYS A 44 -11.25 8.83 4.59
N SER A 45 -10.37 9.33 5.45
CA SER A 45 -10.76 9.86 6.77
C SER A 45 -11.73 11.05 6.68
N ILE A 46 -11.60 11.89 5.65
CA ILE A 46 -12.52 13.01 5.41
C ILE A 46 -13.96 12.54 5.19
N CYS A 47 -14.15 11.33 4.63
CA CYS A 47 -15.48 10.78 4.35
C CYS A 47 -16.31 10.51 5.60
N TYR A 48 -15.71 10.33 6.78
CA TYR A 48 -16.41 10.26 8.06
C TYR A 48 -16.14 11.47 8.98
N GLN A 49 -14.99 12.12 8.87
CA GLN A 49 -14.65 13.29 9.71
C GLN A 49 -15.49 14.51 9.37
N LEU A 50 -15.72 14.81 8.08
CA LEU A 50 -16.55 15.95 7.68
C LEU A 50 -18.02 15.78 8.11
N PRO A 51 -18.71 14.65 7.83
CA PRO A 51 -20.08 14.48 8.27
C PRO A 51 -20.21 14.42 9.80
N ALA A 52 -19.21 13.95 10.55
CA ALA A 52 -19.23 13.99 12.02
C ALA A 52 -19.42 15.40 12.60
N LEU A 53 -19.01 16.44 11.87
CA LEU A 53 -19.20 17.84 12.27
C LEU A 53 -20.62 18.36 12.02
N LEU A 54 -21.34 17.70 11.11
CA LEU A 54 -22.70 18.07 10.70
C LEU A 54 -23.77 17.25 11.44
N LEU A 55 -23.39 16.09 11.97
CA LEU A 55 -24.25 15.23 12.76
C LEU A 55 -24.32 15.71 14.22
N ASP A 56 -25.48 15.52 14.84
CA ASP A 56 -25.74 16.00 16.19
C ASP A 56 -25.01 15.15 17.24
N ASN A 57 -24.97 13.83 17.02
CA ASN A 57 -24.46 12.83 17.96
C ASN A 57 -23.09 12.29 17.51
N LEU A 58 -22.64 11.22 18.17
CA LEU A 58 -21.30 10.70 18.03
C LEU A 58 -21.08 9.99 16.68
N THR A 59 -19.88 10.15 16.12
CA THR A 59 -19.33 9.22 15.12
C THR A 59 -18.41 8.22 15.80
N LEU A 60 -18.79 6.93 15.78
CA LEU A 60 -17.98 5.82 16.28
C LEU A 60 -17.10 5.29 15.15
N VAL A 61 -15.77 5.37 15.29
CA VAL A 61 -14.82 4.91 14.28
C VAL A 61 -14.14 3.64 14.74
N ILE A 62 -14.27 2.57 13.97
CA ILE A 62 -13.68 1.27 14.25
C ILE A 62 -12.42 1.15 13.41
N SER A 63 -11.28 0.94 14.06
CA SER A 63 -9.98 0.88 13.39
C SER A 63 -9.16 -0.29 13.94
N PRO A 64 -8.40 -1.02 13.11
CA PRO A 64 -7.66 -2.19 13.58
C PRO A 64 -6.39 -1.83 14.37
N LEU A 65 -6.01 -0.55 14.43
CA LEU A 65 -4.65 -0.16 14.81
C LEU A 65 -4.63 0.99 15.80
N ILE A 66 -4.11 0.70 16.98
CA ILE A 66 -3.95 1.64 18.08
C ILE A 66 -3.12 2.87 17.69
N SER A 67 -2.01 2.66 16.96
CA SER A 67 -1.16 3.77 16.51
C SER A 67 -1.89 4.72 15.56
N LEU A 68 -2.69 4.17 14.63
CA LEU A 68 -3.48 4.99 13.71
C LEU A 68 -4.56 5.79 14.45
N MET A 69 -5.21 5.19 15.45
CA MET A 69 -6.20 5.91 16.27
C MET A 69 -5.59 7.12 16.95
N LYS A 70 -4.41 6.96 17.58
CA LYS A 70 -3.72 8.04 18.27
C LYS A 70 -3.39 9.18 17.31
N ASP A 71 -2.76 8.86 16.17
CA ASP A 71 -2.38 9.86 15.17
C ASP A 71 -3.60 10.63 14.62
N GLN A 72 -4.73 9.95 14.41
CA GLN A 72 -5.97 10.61 13.96
C GLN A 72 -6.58 11.50 15.05
N VAL A 73 -6.62 11.04 16.30
CA VAL A 73 -7.15 11.79 17.43
C VAL A 73 -6.31 13.03 17.71
N ASP A 74 -4.99 12.89 17.73
CA ASP A 74 -4.06 14.01 17.94
C ASP A 74 -4.22 15.05 16.83
N ALA A 75 -4.32 14.63 15.56
CA ALA A 75 -4.55 15.53 14.43
C ALA A 75 -5.91 16.27 14.52
N LEU A 76 -6.98 15.58 14.90
CA LEU A 76 -8.31 16.18 15.06
C LEU A 76 -8.32 17.21 16.21
N ASN A 77 -7.73 16.86 17.36
CA ASN A 77 -7.65 17.76 18.50
C ASN A 77 -6.80 19.01 18.20
N LEU A 78 -5.71 18.87 17.43
CA LEU A 78 -4.92 20.01 16.94
C LEU A 78 -5.71 20.94 16.01
N MET A 79 -6.70 20.40 15.28
CA MET A 79 -7.64 21.17 14.46
C MET A 79 -8.82 21.73 15.27
N GLY A 80 -8.88 21.48 16.58
CA GLY A 80 -9.98 21.90 17.45
C GLY A 80 -11.24 21.04 17.34
N ILE A 81 -11.15 19.84 16.76
CA ILE A 81 -12.25 18.87 16.68
C ILE A 81 -12.12 17.89 17.85
N PRO A 82 -13.04 17.89 18.83
CA PRO A 82 -12.94 17.03 20.00
C PRO A 82 -13.05 15.54 19.63
N ALA A 83 -11.96 14.80 19.81
CA ALA A 83 -11.90 13.38 19.51
C ALA A 83 -11.15 12.60 20.61
N THR A 84 -11.50 11.33 20.78
CA THR A 84 -10.80 10.42 21.71
C THR A 84 -10.78 8.98 21.19
N TYR A 85 -10.08 8.09 21.87
CA TYR A 85 -9.97 6.67 21.50
C TYR A 85 -10.13 5.72 22.69
N ILE A 86 -10.55 4.48 22.44
CA ILE A 86 -10.61 3.39 23.43
C ILE A 86 -9.95 2.13 22.84
N ASN A 87 -8.93 1.62 23.55
CA ASN A 87 -8.21 0.41 23.19
C ASN A 87 -7.68 -0.31 24.45
N SER A 88 -6.90 -1.37 24.26
CA SER A 88 -6.37 -2.21 25.33
C SER A 88 -5.33 -1.55 26.23
N THR A 89 -4.75 -0.40 25.86
CA THR A 89 -3.73 0.29 26.66
C THR A 89 -4.34 1.25 27.69
N ILE A 90 -5.66 1.41 27.71
CA ILE A 90 -6.37 2.36 28.56
C ILE A 90 -6.92 1.65 29.81
N SER A 91 -6.80 2.30 30.97
CA SER A 91 -7.38 1.78 32.21
C SER A 91 -8.91 1.83 32.19
N TYR A 92 -9.56 0.98 32.98
CA TYR A 92 -11.03 0.97 33.06
C TYR A 92 -11.62 2.33 33.52
N GLN A 93 -10.92 3.03 34.43
CA GLN A 93 -11.34 4.36 34.91
C GLN A 93 -11.31 5.40 33.79
N GLU A 94 -10.23 5.43 33.02
CA GLU A 94 -10.07 6.35 31.90
C GLU A 94 -11.07 6.04 30.77
N MET A 95 -11.33 4.75 30.51
CA MET A 95 -12.37 4.34 29.58
C MET A 95 -13.76 4.86 29.98
N ASN A 96 -14.16 4.69 31.24
CA ASN A 96 -15.44 5.18 31.73
C ASN A 96 -15.54 6.71 31.60
N HIS A 97 -14.45 7.42 31.89
CA HIS A 97 -14.38 8.86 31.69
C HIS A 97 -14.61 9.24 30.22
N ARG A 98 -13.93 8.59 29.27
CA ARG A 98 -14.07 8.84 27.83
C ARG A 98 -15.48 8.53 27.31
N ILE A 99 -16.11 7.47 27.81
CA ILE A 99 -17.50 7.16 27.50
C ILE A 99 -18.43 8.25 28.04
N GLN A 100 -18.18 8.76 29.26
CA GLN A 100 -18.99 9.86 29.79
C GLN A 100 -18.89 11.12 28.94
N LEU A 101 -17.71 11.46 28.42
CA LEU A 101 -17.55 12.55 27.45
C LEU A 101 -18.42 12.33 26.22
N ALA A 102 -18.49 11.09 25.72
CA ALA A 102 -19.33 10.74 24.57
C ALA A 102 -20.83 10.83 24.88
N VAL A 103 -21.27 10.37 26.06
CA VAL A 103 -22.66 10.51 26.53
C VAL A 103 -23.05 11.99 26.64
N ASN A 104 -22.15 12.84 27.14
CA ASN A 104 -22.37 14.28 27.31
C ASN A 104 -22.24 15.08 26.00
N LYS A 105 -21.93 14.44 24.87
CA LYS A 105 -21.65 15.09 23.57
C LYS A 105 -20.46 16.05 23.59
N GLU A 106 -19.49 15.82 24.47
CA GLU A 106 -18.25 16.59 24.57
C GLU A 106 -17.20 16.14 23.53
N VAL A 107 -17.40 14.96 22.92
CA VAL A 107 -16.59 14.45 21.80
C VAL A 107 -17.45 14.19 20.58
N LYS A 108 -16.92 14.50 19.39
CA LYS A 108 -17.57 14.25 18.09
C LYS A 108 -17.14 12.92 17.46
N LEU A 109 -15.91 12.49 17.70
CA LEU A 109 -15.38 11.22 17.20
C LEU A 109 -14.80 10.36 18.32
N LEU A 110 -15.19 9.08 18.34
CA LEU A 110 -14.64 8.08 19.26
C LEU A 110 -14.05 6.92 18.44
N TYR A 111 -12.73 6.74 18.50
CA TYR A 111 -12.05 5.63 17.86
C TYR A 111 -12.01 4.40 18.77
N VAL A 112 -12.30 3.21 18.25
CA VAL A 112 -12.37 1.98 19.05
C VAL A 112 -11.73 0.82 18.32
N ALA A 113 -10.98 -0.01 19.05
CA ALA A 113 -10.44 -1.26 18.54
C ALA A 113 -11.52 -2.34 18.44
N PRO A 114 -11.55 -3.16 17.37
CA PRO A 114 -12.63 -4.13 17.13
C PRO A 114 -12.79 -5.14 18.27
N GLU A 115 -11.69 -5.59 18.88
CA GLU A 115 -11.72 -6.51 20.02
C GLU A 115 -12.43 -5.92 21.25
N ARG A 116 -12.51 -4.58 21.37
CA ARG A 116 -13.22 -3.94 22.47
C ARG A 116 -14.74 -4.06 22.31
N LEU A 117 -15.23 -4.06 21.07
CA LEU A 117 -16.65 -4.19 20.78
C LEU A 117 -17.20 -5.58 21.14
N GLU A 118 -16.34 -6.58 21.31
CA GLU A 118 -16.73 -7.91 21.76
C GLU A 118 -17.03 -7.98 23.27
N SER A 119 -16.61 -6.96 24.04
CA SER A 119 -16.85 -6.90 25.48
C SER A 119 -18.30 -6.53 25.76
N TYR A 120 -19.03 -7.44 26.43
CA TYR A 120 -20.41 -7.20 26.83
C TYR A 120 -20.58 -5.90 27.63
N ASP A 121 -19.72 -5.66 28.63
CA ASP A 121 -19.76 -4.43 29.44
C ASP A 121 -19.62 -3.17 28.59
N PHE A 122 -18.76 -3.21 27.57
CA PHE A 122 -18.57 -2.09 26.65
C PHE A 122 -19.79 -1.89 25.74
N GLN A 123 -20.38 -2.98 25.23
CA GLN A 123 -21.63 -2.92 24.47
C GLN A 123 -22.76 -2.28 25.30
N GLN A 124 -22.89 -2.65 26.57
CA GLN A 124 -23.88 -2.05 27.48
C GLN A 124 -23.64 -0.54 27.65
N MET A 125 -22.39 -0.12 27.84
CA MET A 125 -22.04 1.31 27.90
C MET A 125 -22.42 2.06 26.62
N LEU A 126 -22.16 1.48 25.45
CA LEU A 126 -22.50 2.08 24.16
C LEU A 126 -24.01 2.26 23.95
N THR A 127 -24.88 1.47 24.60
CA THR A 127 -26.34 1.66 24.48
C THR A 127 -26.81 3.04 24.97
N HIS A 128 -26.05 3.66 25.89
CA HIS A 128 -26.33 4.99 26.44
C HIS A 128 -25.69 6.13 25.65
N VAL A 129 -24.83 5.82 24.69
CA VAL A 129 -24.14 6.81 23.86
C VAL A 129 -24.98 7.01 22.59
N PRO A 130 -25.45 8.22 22.27
CA PRO A 130 -26.16 8.46 21.02
C PRO A 130 -25.15 8.44 19.86
N ILE A 131 -25.36 7.57 18.88
CA ILE A 131 -24.45 7.37 17.73
C ILE A 131 -25.25 7.58 16.44
N ASP A 132 -24.81 8.52 15.61
CA ASP A 132 -25.43 8.78 14.29
C ASP A 132 -24.70 8.00 13.18
N LEU A 133 -23.39 7.84 13.32
CA LEU A 133 -22.52 7.28 12.29
C LEU A 133 -21.56 6.25 12.88
N LEU A 134 -21.49 5.08 12.24
CA LEU A 134 -20.52 4.04 12.51
C LEU A 134 -19.60 3.91 11.30
N ALA A 135 -18.34 4.31 11.48
CA ALA A 135 -17.31 4.22 10.46
C ALA A 135 -16.44 2.99 10.67
N VAL A 136 -16.43 2.08 9.71
CA VAL A 136 -15.52 0.92 9.67
C VAL A 136 -14.33 1.26 8.78
N ASP A 137 -13.21 1.60 9.40
CA ASP A 137 -11.96 1.83 8.68
C ASP A 137 -11.23 0.51 8.41
N GLU A 138 -10.46 0.45 7.33
CA GLU A 138 -9.84 -0.78 6.83
C GLU A 138 -10.82 -1.97 6.74
N ALA A 139 -12.01 -1.71 6.18
CA ALA A 139 -13.13 -2.67 6.12
C ALA A 139 -12.80 -4.00 5.42
N HIS A 140 -11.69 -4.09 4.67
CA HIS A 140 -11.21 -5.36 4.11
C HIS A 140 -10.91 -6.42 5.18
N CYS A 141 -10.66 -6.02 6.44
CA CYS A 141 -10.46 -6.94 7.56
C CYS A 141 -11.68 -7.83 7.87
N ILE A 142 -12.88 -7.44 7.44
CA ILE A 142 -14.13 -8.22 7.59
C ILE A 142 -14.06 -9.51 6.76
N SER A 143 -13.49 -9.43 5.56
CA SER A 143 -13.51 -10.54 4.62
C SER A 143 -12.37 -11.52 4.87
N GLN A 144 -12.69 -12.81 4.90
CA GLN A 144 -11.68 -13.88 4.87
C GLN A 144 -10.89 -13.94 3.56
N TRP A 145 -11.34 -13.20 2.53
CA TRP A 145 -10.59 -13.04 1.29
C TRP A 145 -9.64 -11.84 1.35
N GLY A 146 -9.78 -10.97 2.36
CA GLY A 146 -8.87 -9.86 2.63
C GLY A 146 -7.47 -10.34 3.00
N HIS A 147 -6.47 -9.46 2.87
CA HIS A 147 -5.06 -9.77 3.17
C HIS A 147 -4.69 -9.60 4.65
N ASP A 148 -5.53 -8.92 5.44
CA ASP A 148 -5.40 -8.77 6.90
C ASP A 148 -6.72 -9.16 7.59
N PHE A 149 -7.23 -10.36 7.33
CA PHE A 149 -8.45 -10.86 7.96
C PHE A 149 -8.31 -10.88 9.49
N ARG A 150 -9.31 -10.34 10.20
CA ARG A 150 -9.34 -10.34 11.67
C ARG A 150 -10.65 -10.94 12.17
N PRO A 151 -10.61 -12.02 13.00
CA PRO A 151 -11.82 -12.61 13.57
C PRO A 151 -12.73 -11.61 14.32
N SER A 152 -12.15 -10.58 14.94
CA SER A 152 -12.91 -9.52 15.62
C SER A 152 -13.72 -8.64 14.66
N TYR A 153 -13.27 -8.47 13.42
CA TYR A 153 -14.04 -7.79 12.37
C TYR A 153 -15.16 -8.65 11.80
N LEU A 154 -15.05 -9.98 11.85
CA LEU A 154 -16.16 -10.85 11.43
C LEU A 154 -17.34 -10.71 12.40
N ARG A 155 -17.05 -10.70 13.70
CA ARG A 155 -18.05 -10.47 14.76
C ARG A 155 -18.61 -9.05 14.75
N LEU A 156 -17.89 -8.10 14.16
CA LEU A 156 -18.34 -6.72 14.08
C LEU A 156 -19.68 -6.60 13.35
N ALA A 157 -19.86 -7.31 12.23
CA ALA A 157 -21.12 -7.29 11.49
C ALA A 157 -22.31 -7.74 12.36
N GLU A 158 -22.13 -8.82 13.12
CA GLU A 158 -23.14 -9.33 14.06
C GLU A 158 -23.44 -8.33 15.19
N ILE A 159 -22.42 -7.64 15.69
CA ILE A 159 -22.55 -6.62 16.74
C ILE A 159 -23.30 -5.39 16.21
N ILE A 160 -22.96 -4.91 15.02
CA ILE A 160 -23.63 -3.76 14.39
C ILE A 160 -25.12 -4.05 14.20
N ASP A 161 -25.47 -5.27 13.80
CA ASP A 161 -26.87 -5.70 13.63
C ASP A 161 -27.68 -5.69 14.93
N GLN A 162 -27.02 -5.71 16.09
CA GLN A 162 -27.64 -5.66 17.41
C GLN A 162 -27.81 -4.23 17.95
N PHE A 163 -27.26 -3.21 17.28
CA PHE A 163 -27.42 -1.82 17.71
C PHE A 163 -28.88 -1.37 17.53
N GLN A 164 -29.58 -1.15 18.64
CA GLN A 164 -30.98 -0.70 18.63
C GLN A 164 -31.16 0.66 17.94
N GLN A 165 -30.13 1.52 17.99
CA GLN A 165 -30.14 2.87 17.39
C GLN A 165 -30.03 2.84 15.85
N GLN A 166 -29.57 1.73 15.26
CA GLN A 166 -29.33 1.57 13.81
C GLN A 166 -28.58 2.74 13.17
N PRO A 167 -27.34 3.06 13.64
CA PRO A 167 -26.56 4.15 13.08
C PRO A 167 -26.26 3.92 11.59
N THR A 168 -26.06 5.00 10.84
CA THR A 168 -25.62 4.89 9.44
C THR A 168 -24.23 4.26 9.39
N VAL A 169 -23.99 3.32 8.49
CA VAL A 169 -22.71 2.62 8.36
C VAL A 169 -21.93 3.11 7.16
N ILE A 170 -20.70 3.59 7.39
CA ILE A 170 -19.72 3.87 6.35
C ILE A 170 -18.57 2.88 6.45
N ALA A 171 -18.32 2.12 5.40
CA ALA A 171 -17.18 1.21 5.30
C ALA A 171 -16.13 1.77 4.34
N LEU A 172 -14.86 1.78 4.75
CA LEU A 172 -13.77 2.38 3.97
C LEU A 172 -12.59 1.43 3.87
N THR A 173 -12.02 1.28 2.67
CA THR A 173 -10.82 0.45 2.47
C THR A 173 -10.00 0.92 1.27
N ALA A 174 -8.68 0.69 1.33
CA ALA A 174 -7.76 0.96 0.22
C ALA A 174 -7.55 -0.21 -0.75
N THR A 175 -7.88 -1.41 -0.30
CA THR A 175 -7.48 -2.68 -0.92
C THR A 175 -8.64 -3.66 -0.78
N ALA A 176 -9.54 -3.64 -1.76
CA ALA A 176 -10.63 -4.60 -1.86
C ALA A 176 -10.70 -5.10 -3.30
N THR A 177 -10.49 -6.40 -3.48
CA THR A 177 -10.84 -7.09 -4.73
C THR A 177 -12.37 -7.15 -4.85
N PRO A 178 -12.93 -7.45 -6.04
CA PRO A 178 -14.38 -7.55 -6.21
C PRO A 178 -15.03 -8.50 -5.20
N GLN A 179 -14.40 -9.64 -4.94
CA GLN A 179 -14.88 -10.62 -3.97
C GLN A 179 -14.87 -10.09 -2.52
N VAL A 180 -13.84 -9.32 -2.15
CA VAL A 180 -13.76 -8.70 -0.82
C VAL A 180 -14.84 -7.62 -0.67
N ALA A 181 -15.06 -6.82 -1.72
CA ALA A 181 -16.08 -5.78 -1.71
C ALA A 181 -17.50 -6.37 -1.57
N GLU A 182 -17.81 -7.43 -2.31
CA GLU A 182 -19.08 -8.17 -2.19
C GLU A 182 -19.32 -8.69 -0.76
N ASP A 183 -18.27 -9.21 -0.12
CA ASP A 183 -18.36 -9.70 1.25
C ASP A 183 -18.62 -8.55 2.24
N ILE A 184 -17.92 -7.41 2.11
CA ILE A 184 -18.18 -6.22 2.95
C ILE A 184 -19.61 -5.73 2.80
N VAL A 185 -20.10 -5.59 1.55
CA VAL A 185 -21.46 -5.16 1.23
C VAL A 185 -22.48 -6.06 1.90
N LYS A 186 -22.29 -7.38 1.78
CA LYS A 186 -23.19 -8.38 2.36
C LYS A 186 -23.18 -8.35 3.89
N GLN A 187 -22.01 -8.34 4.51
CA GLN A 187 -21.86 -8.41 5.97
C GLN A 187 -22.37 -7.14 6.66
N LEU A 188 -22.12 -5.97 6.08
CA LEU A 188 -22.54 -4.68 6.64
C LEU A 188 -23.89 -4.17 6.13
N ARG A 189 -24.64 -5.01 5.36
CA ARG A 189 -25.95 -4.67 4.79
C ARG A 189 -25.93 -3.34 4.03
N ILE A 190 -24.89 -3.14 3.23
CA ILE A 190 -24.75 -1.96 2.36
C ILE A 190 -25.49 -2.28 1.05
N PRO A 191 -26.37 -1.40 0.53
CA PRO A 191 -26.95 -1.59 -0.79
C PRO A 191 -25.86 -1.61 -1.87
N SER A 192 -25.96 -2.50 -2.86
CA SER A 192 -24.90 -2.65 -3.87
C SER A 192 -24.74 -1.39 -4.74
N GLU A 193 -25.79 -0.59 -4.90
CA GLU A 193 -25.77 0.71 -5.55
C GLU A 193 -24.97 1.78 -4.78
N ASN A 194 -24.71 1.56 -3.49
CA ASN A 194 -23.95 2.47 -2.63
C ASN A 194 -22.47 2.04 -2.51
N GLU A 195 -21.97 1.24 -3.45
CA GLU A 195 -20.55 0.95 -3.61
C GLU A 195 -19.88 2.01 -4.48
N ILE A 196 -19.04 2.85 -3.86
CA ILE A 196 -18.30 3.93 -4.54
C ILE A 196 -16.83 3.54 -4.73
N LYS A 197 -16.44 3.33 -5.99
CA LYS A 197 -15.06 3.05 -6.41
C LYS A 197 -14.45 4.28 -7.08
N THR A 198 -13.26 4.69 -6.63
CA THR A 198 -12.59 5.92 -7.10
C THR A 198 -11.36 5.67 -7.97
N GLY A 199 -11.07 4.40 -8.28
CA GLY A 199 -9.90 3.98 -9.05
C GLY A 199 -8.73 3.53 -8.16
N PHE A 200 -8.01 2.49 -8.57
CA PHE A 200 -6.74 2.07 -7.94
C PHE A 200 -5.49 2.65 -8.64
N ALA A 201 -5.69 3.54 -9.62
CA ALA A 201 -4.57 4.14 -10.34
C ALA A 201 -3.82 5.16 -9.47
N ARG A 202 -2.48 5.11 -9.49
CA ARG A 202 -1.61 6.07 -8.80
C ARG A 202 -0.78 6.83 -9.81
N GLU A 203 -1.25 8.02 -10.19
CA GLU A 203 -0.64 8.84 -11.26
C GLU A 203 0.78 9.32 -10.97
N ASN A 204 1.11 9.44 -9.70
CA ASN A 204 2.40 9.92 -9.26
C ASN A 204 3.39 8.81 -8.88
N LEU A 205 2.97 7.54 -8.92
CA LEU A 205 3.79 6.40 -8.50
C LEU A 205 4.33 5.63 -9.71
N SER A 206 5.64 5.47 -9.76
CA SER A 206 6.35 4.66 -10.77
C SER A 206 6.68 3.28 -10.21
N PHE A 207 5.95 2.26 -10.66
CA PHE A 207 6.21 0.87 -10.30
C PHE A 207 7.39 0.31 -11.09
N GLN A 208 8.33 -0.34 -10.40
CA GLN A 208 9.51 -0.96 -10.98
C GLN A 208 9.72 -2.37 -10.43
N VAL A 209 10.03 -3.33 -11.28
CA VAL A 209 10.47 -4.67 -10.87
C VAL A 209 11.91 -4.88 -11.32
N VAL A 210 12.80 -5.12 -10.36
CA VAL A 210 14.23 -5.35 -10.58
C VAL A 210 14.54 -6.82 -10.32
N LYS A 211 15.19 -7.47 -11.28
CA LYS A 211 15.58 -8.88 -11.24
C LYS A 211 17.07 -9.04 -11.45
N ASP A 212 17.60 -10.14 -10.93
CA ASP A 212 18.96 -10.62 -11.23
C ASP A 212 20.08 -9.60 -10.95
N GLN A 213 19.83 -8.66 -10.04
CA GLN A 213 20.82 -7.71 -9.53
C GLN A 213 21.24 -8.06 -8.11
N ASN A 214 22.50 -7.74 -7.77
CA ASN A 214 22.94 -7.81 -6.39
C ASN A 214 22.18 -6.75 -5.56
N ARG A 215 21.47 -7.20 -4.51
CA ARG A 215 20.58 -6.32 -3.75
C ARG A 215 21.30 -5.16 -3.09
N ASP A 216 22.42 -5.47 -2.43
CA ASP A 216 23.18 -4.49 -1.66
C ASP A 216 23.77 -3.41 -2.60
N VAL A 217 24.27 -3.82 -3.77
CA VAL A 217 24.78 -2.89 -4.78
C VAL A 217 23.66 -1.98 -5.28
N PHE A 218 22.52 -2.55 -5.67
CA PHE A 218 21.38 -1.77 -6.16
C PHE A 218 20.88 -0.77 -5.11
N LEU A 219 20.70 -1.21 -3.86
CA LEU A 219 20.24 -0.33 -2.78
C LEU A 219 21.18 0.85 -2.58
N LEU A 220 22.49 0.60 -2.52
CA LEU A 220 23.48 1.66 -2.30
C LEU A 220 23.55 2.63 -3.50
N GLU A 221 23.49 2.14 -4.73
CA GLU A 221 23.45 2.99 -5.92
C GLU A 221 22.17 3.83 -5.98
N TYR A 222 21.02 3.21 -5.71
CA TYR A 222 19.73 3.87 -5.70
C TYR A 222 19.67 4.98 -4.65
N LEU A 223 20.10 4.69 -3.41
CA LEU A 223 20.12 5.68 -2.33
C LEU A 223 21.09 6.82 -2.61
N LYS A 224 22.25 6.54 -3.23
CA LYS A 224 23.20 7.57 -3.64
C LYS A 224 22.60 8.51 -4.69
N MET A 225 21.87 7.98 -5.68
CA MET A 225 21.21 8.80 -6.71
C MET A 225 20.06 9.65 -6.15
N ASN A 226 19.47 9.22 -5.03
CA ASN A 226 18.33 9.86 -4.38
C ASN A 226 18.70 10.40 -2.98
N THR A 227 19.92 10.92 -2.85
CA THR A 227 20.44 11.48 -1.58
C THR A 227 19.49 12.56 -1.06
N GLY A 228 19.24 12.55 0.25
CA GLY A 228 18.38 13.52 0.92
C GLY A 228 16.88 13.24 0.78
N GLN A 229 16.45 12.27 -0.02
CA GLN A 229 15.04 11.92 -0.16
C GLN A 229 14.61 10.88 0.89
N SER A 230 13.42 11.07 1.46
CA SER A 230 12.90 10.15 2.48
C SER A 230 12.30 8.89 1.85
N GLY A 231 12.58 7.70 2.39
CA GLY A 231 12.11 6.45 1.80
C GLY A 231 12.07 5.26 2.75
N ILE A 232 11.36 4.21 2.35
CA ILE A 232 11.15 2.99 3.16
C ILE A 232 11.72 1.79 2.40
N ILE A 233 12.45 0.92 3.10
CA ILE A 233 12.95 -0.35 2.58
C ILE A 233 12.29 -1.48 3.35
N TYR A 234 11.45 -2.27 2.67
CA TYR A 234 10.77 -3.41 3.23
C TYR A 234 11.56 -4.71 3.05
N ALA A 235 11.70 -5.48 4.14
CA ALA A 235 12.26 -6.83 4.14
C ALA A 235 11.33 -7.79 4.90
N SER A 236 11.40 -9.08 4.56
CA SER A 236 10.45 -10.08 5.08
C SER A 236 10.77 -10.55 6.51
N THR A 237 12.01 -10.38 6.98
CA THR A 237 12.46 -10.91 8.28
C THR A 237 13.17 -9.85 9.12
N ARG A 238 13.10 -10.00 10.45
CA ARG A 238 13.82 -9.14 11.41
C ARG A 238 15.33 -9.14 11.15
N LYS A 239 15.88 -10.34 10.91
CA LYS A 239 17.30 -10.54 10.60
C LYS A 239 17.72 -9.76 9.34
N GLU A 240 16.88 -9.74 8.30
CA GLU A 240 17.20 -9.01 7.08
C GLU A 240 17.07 -7.49 7.26
N VAL A 241 16.11 -7.03 8.06
CA VAL A 241 16.00 -5.61 8.48
C VAL A 241 17.28 -5.16 9.18
N GLU A 242 17.72 -5.90 10.20
CA GLU A 242 18.95 -5.59 10.94
C GLU A 242 20.18 -5.62 10.01
N ARG A 243 20.27 -6.60 9.10
CA ARG A 243 21.37 -6.70 8.12
C ARG A 243 21.44 -5.48 7.20
N ILE A 244 20.30 -5.07 6.62
CA ILE A 244 20.24 -3.92 5.73
C ILE A 244 20.50 -2.63 6.51
N TYR A 245 19.95 -2.48 7.71
CA TYR A 245 20.23 -1.35 8.60
C TYR A 245 21.74 -1.17 8.82
N HIS A 246 22.45 -2.21 9.25
CA HIS A 246 23.90 -2.14 9.48
C HIS A 246 24.69 -1.91 8.19
N LEU A 247 24.24 -2.42 7.04
CA LEU A 247 24.86 -2.12 5.75
C LEU A 247 24.81 -0.62 5.44
N LEU A 248 23.65 0.02 5.64
CA LEU A 248 23.44 1.45 5.37
C LEU A 248 24.14 2.34 6.39
N GLU A 249 24.12 1.95 7.67
CA GLU A 249 24.83 2.61 8.77
C GLU A 249 26.35 2.64 8.52
N ASN A 250 26.93 1.52 8.09
CA ASN A 250 28.35 1.44 7.71
C ASN A 250 28.71 2.35 6.52
N LYS A 251 27.72 2.70 5.68
CA LYS A 251 27.87 3.65 4.57
C LYS A 251 27.49 5.08 4.95
N LYS A 252 27.25 5.34 6.24
CA LYS A 252 26.90 6.66 6.81
C LYS A 252 25.61 7.25 6.22
N ILE A 253 24.67 6.39 5.84
CA ILE A 253 23.34 6.80 5.41
C ILE A 253 22.47 6.88 6.66
N ALA A 254 21.88 8.04 6.93
CA ALA A 254 21.01 8.24 8.09
C ALA A 254 19.75 7.37 7.95
N THR A 255 19.72 6.31 8.75
CA THR A 255 18.80 5.19 8.61
C THR A 255 18.23 4.84 9.98
N GLY A 256 16.93 4.60 10.07
CA GLY A 256 16.27 3.95 11.21
C GLY A 256 15.90 2.51 10.87
N MET A 257 15.57 1.71 11.89
CA MET A 257 15.00 0.38 11.69
C MET A 257 13.70 0.18 12.46
N TYR A 258 12.82 -0.69 11.94
CA TYR A 258 11.57 -1.02 12.60
C TYR A 258 11.11 -2.45 12.34
N HIS A 259 10.97 -3.24 13.41
CA HIS A 259 10.36 -4.57 13.34
C HIS A 259 9.72 -4.97 14.68
N GLY A 260 8.81 -5.94 14.66
CA GLY A 260 8.08 -6.40 15.85
C GLY A 260 8.92 -7.13 16.91
N GLY A 261 10.25 -7.18 16.76
CA GLY A 261 11.17 -7.70 17.78
C GLY A 261 11.80 -6.60 18.65
N MET A 262 11.62 -5.33 18.27
CA MET A 262 12.14 -4.18 19.00
C MET A 262 11.23 -3.82 20.19
N SER A 263 11.81 -3.21 21.22
CA SER A 263 11.01 -2.63 22.31
C SER A 263 10.09 -1.52 21.79
N GLU A 264 8.99 -1.27 22.48
CA GLU A 264 8.07 -0.18 22.13
C GLU A 264 8.77 1.19 22.12
N GLN A 265 9.65 1.43 23.10
CA GLN A 265 10.47 2.64 23.16
C GLN A 265 11.30 2.83 21.89
N LEU A 266 12.11 1.83 21.49
CA LEU A 266 12.96 1.93 20.30
C LEU A 266 12.14 2.09 19.02
N ARG A 267 10.97 1.45 18.93
CA ARG A 267 10.04 1.61 17.81
C ARG A 267 9.53 3.04 17.71
N SER A 268 9.15 3.65 18.84
CA SER A 268 8.70 5.04 18.91
C SER A 268 9.82 6.00 18.51
N GLU A 269 11.01 5.82 19.08
CA GLU A 269 12.19 6.66 18.78
C GLU A 269 12.56 6.64 17.30
N ASN A 270 12.62 5.45 16.67
CA ASN A 270 12.94 5.33 15.25
C ASN A 270 11.82 5.88 14.36
N GLN A 271 10.55 5.63 14.72
CA GLN A 271 9.41 6.15 13.98
C GLN A 271 9.37 7.68 14.04
N GLU A 272 9.57 8.28 15.21
CA GLU A 272 9.66 9.73 15.36
C GLU A 272 10.84 10.29 14.56
N ALA A 273 12.04 9.73 14.70
CA ALA A 273 13.21 10.17 13.93
C ALA A 273 12.93 10.20 12.42
N PHE A 274 12.20 9.22 11.89
CA PHE A 274 11.80 9.19 10.47
C PHE A 274 10.69 10.19 10.13
N LEU A 275 9.68 10.34 11.00
CA LEU A 275 8.60 11.32 10.80
C LEU A 275 9.15 12.76 10.75
N TYR A 276 10.08 13.07 11.66
CA TYR A 276 10.74 14.37 11.80
C TYR A 276 11.93 14.60 10.85
N ASP A 277 12.15 13.72 9.88
CA ASP A 277 13.27 13.81 8.90
C ASP A 277 14.68 13.84 9.54
N GLN A 278 14.83 13.37 10.78
CA GLN A 278 16.14 13.14 11.43
C GLN A 278 16.87 11.96 10.79
N VAL A 279 16.12 10.94 10.35
CA VAL A 279 16.58 9.88 9.45
C VAL A 279 15.76 9.85 8.18
N GLN A 280 16.42 9.60 7.05
CA GLN A 280 15.84 9.70 5.71
C GLN A 280 15.38 8.33 5.22
N VAL A 281 16.03 7.26 5.67
CA VAL A 281 15.66 5.89 5.27
C VAL A 281 15.13 5.14 6.48
N MET A 282 13.98 4.48 6.34
CA MET A 282 13.54 3.46 7.29
C MET A 282 13.67 2.07 6.69
N VAL A 283 14.37 1.16 7.37
CA VAL A 283 14.39 -0.26 7.01
C VAL A 283 13.43 -1.02 7.92
N ALA A 284 12.48 -1.75 7.37
CA ALA A 284 11.44 -2.35 8.18
C ALA A 284 10.82 -3.64 7.66
N THR A 285 10.16 -4.38 8.56
CA THR A 285 9.18 -5.38 8.13
C THR A 285 7.82 -4.72 7.88
N ASN A 286 6.85 -5.50 7.40
CA ASN A 286 5.45 -5.06 7.25
C ASN A 286 4.80 -4.51 8.54
N ALA A 287 5.41 -4.73 9.71
CA ALA A 287 5.01 -4.11 10.98
C ALA A 287 5.12 -2.58 10.96
N PHE A 288 6.04 -2.02 10.16
CA PHE A 288 6.13 -0.60 9.93
C PHE A 288 5.21 -0.22 8.79
N GLY A 289 4.08 0.42 9.09
CA GLY A 289 3.24 0.83 7.99
C GLY A 289 1.90 1.34 8.36
N MET A 290 0.98 0.49 8.79
CA MET A 290 -0.45 0.81 8.68
C MET A 290 -0.88 2.10 9.44
N GLY A 291 -0.10 2.58 10.42
CA GLY A 291 -0.32 3.88 11.09
C GLY A 291 0.48 5.09 10.55
N ILE A 292 1.48 4.89 9.68
CA ILE A 292 2.42 5.97 9.33
C ILE A 292 1.83 6.89 8.28
N ASN A 293 1.78 8.18 8.62
CA ASN A 293 1.26 9.24 7.76
C ASN A 293 2.31 10.30 7.40
N LYS A 294 3.48 9.87 6.93
CA LYS A 294 4.48 10.76 6.31
C LYS A 294 4.11 11.03 4.86
N SER A 295 3.81 12.28 4.51
CA SER A 295 3.32 12.61 3.16
C SER A 295 4.43 12.63 2.10
N ASN A 296 5.67 12.90 2.52
CA ASN A 296 6.83 13.14 1.66
C ASN A 296 7.75 11.92 1.45
N VAL A 297 7.22 10.69 1.53
CA VAL A 297 7.98 9.49 1.19
C VAL A 297 8.15 9.42 -0.34
N ARG A 298 9.39 9.42 -0.84
CA ARG A 298 9.72 9.49 -2.27
C ARG A 298 9.98 8.15 -2.92
N PHE A 299 10.38 7.17 -2.13
CA PHE A 299 10.54 5.81 -2.62
C PHE A 299 10.14 4.79 -1.57
N VAL A 300 9.57 3.68 -2.03
CA VAL A 300 9.40 2.46 -1.26
C VAL A 300 10.10 1.35 -2.03
N ILE A 301 11.04 0.65 -1.38
CA ILE A 301 11.78 -0.47 -1.97
C ILE A 301 11.46 -1.74 -1.20
N HIS A 302 10.83 -2.70 -1.85
CA HIS A 302 10.70 -4.06 -1.35
C HIS A 302 11.97 -4.84 -1.68
N ALA A 303 12.90 -4.90 -0.72
CA ALA A 303 14.12 -5.68 -0.84
C ALA A 303 13.86 -7.20 -0.87
N GLN A 304 12.71 -7.62 -0.35
CA GLN A 304 12.17 -8.97 -0.48
C GLN A 304 10.68 -8.91 -0.81
N VAL A 305 10.21 -9.93 -1.54
CA VAL A 305 8.84 -10.01 -2.04
C VAL A 305 7.83 -10.13 -0.89
N PRO A 306 6.76 -9.31 -0.86
CA PRO A 306 5.67 -9.44 0.11
C PRO A 306 4.82 -10.69 -0.18
N GLY A 307 3.92 -11.04 0.74
CA GLY A 307 3.10 -12.25 0.61
C GLY A 307 2.05 -12.19 -0.51
N ASN A 308 1.61 -10.99 -0.91
CA ASN A 308 0.52 -10.78 -1.85
C ASN A 308 0.54 -9.36 -2.46
N ILE A 309 -0.30 -9.15 -3.49
CA ILE A 309 -0.39 -7.88 -4.23
C ILE A 309 -1.03 -6.77 -3.38
N GLU A 310 -1.97 -7.11 -2.50
CA GLU A 310 -2.63 -6.15 -1.61
C GLU A 310 -1.63 -5.49 -0.65
N SER A 311 -0.82 -6.30 0.03
CA SER A 311 0.28 -5.83 0.87
C SER A 311 1.26 -5.00 0.06
N TYR A 312 1.69 -5.49 -1.12
CA TYR A 312 2.58 -4.73 -2.00
C TYR A 312 2.01 -3.35 -2.36
N TYR A 313 0.75 -3.30 -2.79
CA TYR A 313 0.09 -2.07 -3.20
C TYR A 313 -0.13 -1.10 -2.04
N GLN A 314 -0.51 -1.62 -0.86
CA GLN A 314 -0.68 -0.81 0.35
C GLN A 314 0.65 -0.21 0.82
N GLU A 315 1.71 -1.01 0.83
CA GLU A 315 3.07 -0.62 1.22
C GLU A 315 3.70 0.35 0.21
N ALA A 316 3.64 0.03 -1.09
CA ALA A 316 4.09 0.91 -2.16
C ALA A 316 3.33 2.24 -2.17
N GLY A 317 2.02 2.20 -1.88
CA GLY A 317 1.14 3.36 -1.81
C GLY A 317 1.45 4.35 -0.68
N ARG A 318 2.41 4.04 0.20
CA ARG A 318 2.98 4.97 1.20
C ARG A 318 3.83 6.04 0.56
N ALA A 319 4.43 5.75 -0.58
CA ALA A 319 5.15 6.73 -1.37
C ALA A 319 4.17 7.75 -1.99
N GLY A 320 4.60 9.01 -2.08
CA GLY A 320 3.92 10.05 -2.83
C GLY A 320 2.50 10.35 -2.36
N ARG A 321 2.23 10.41 -1.05
CA ARG A 321 0.89 10.78 -0.55
C ARG A 321 0.55 12.26 -0.79
N ASP A 322 1.58 13.09 -0.97
CA ASP A 322 1.49 14.48 -1.41
C ASP A 322 1.20 14.64 -2.92
N GLY A 323 1.11 13.55 -3.68
CA GLY A 323 0.85 13.56 -5.12
C GLY A 323 2.09 13.83 -5.98
N LEU A 324 3.28 14.00 -5.39
CA LEU A 324 4.51 14.22 -6.15
C LEU A 324 5.08 12.91 -6.71
N PRO A 325 5.89 12.98 -7.80
CA PRO A 325 6.55 11.81 -8.38
C PRO A 325 7.32 11.02 -7.33
N SER A 326 7.07 9.71 -7.27
CA SER A 326 7.68 8.79 -6.32
C SER A 326 7.82 7.40 -6.93
N ASP A 327 8.69 6.58 -6.36
CA ASP A 327 9.03 5.25 -6.87
C ASP A 327 8.52 4.13 -5.94
N ALA A 328 8.05 3.04 -6.54
CA ALA A 328 7.79 1.78 -5.87
C ALA A 328 8.62 0.67 -6.54
N VAL A 329 9.69 0.24 -5.90
CA VAL A 329 10.65 -0.72 -6.45
C VAL A 329 10.49 -2.07 -5.78
N LEU A 330 10.24 -3.13 -6.56
CA LEU A 330 10.25 -4.52 -6.10
C LEU A 330 11.54 -5.20 -6.56
N MET A 331 12.37 -5.62 -5.62
CA MET A 331 13.54 -6.46 -5.90
C MET A 331 13.12 -7.93 -5.85
N PHE A 332 12.87 -8.50 -7.02
CA PHE A 332 12.33 -9.85 -7.11
C PHE A 332 13.44 -10.90 -7.21
N ALA A 333 13.48 -11.81 -6.24
CA ALA A 333 14.24 -13.06 -6.33
C ALA A 333 13.33 -14.27 -6.06
N PRO A 334 13.38 -15.34 -6.88
CA PRO A 334 12.56 -16.53 -6.67
C PRO A 334 12.69 -17.17 -5.28
N GLN A 335 13.85 -17.03 -4.64
CA GLN A 335 14.11 -17.55 -3.29
C GLN A 335 13.26 -16.86 -2.22
N ASP A 336 12.85 -15.60 -2.41
CA ASP A 336 12.03 -14.89 -1.43
C ASP A 336 10.63 -15.48 -1.32
N LEU A 337 10.13 -16.10 -2.40
CA LEU A 337 8.84 -16.79 -2.37
C LEU A 337 8.85 -17.96 -1.38
N GLN A 338 10.00 -18.61 -1.16
CA GLN A 338 10.14 -19.69 -0.19
C GLN A 338 9.96 -19.20 1.25
N ILE A 339 10.37 -17.96 1.53
CA ILE A 339 10.18 -17.34 2.85
C ILE A 339 8.69 -17.14 3.11
N GLN A 340 7.94 -16.64 2.11
CA GLN A 340 6.50 -16.46 2.23
C GLN A 340 5.77 -17.81 2.33
N GLN A 341 6.18 -18.82 1.57
CA GLN A 341 5.66 -20.19 1.70
C GLN A 341 5.87 -20.73 3.12
N TYR A 342 7.06 -20.56 3.68
CA TYR A 342 7.35 -20.95 5.07
C TYR A 342 6.43 -20.24 6.07
N PHE A 343 6.14 -18.94 5.88
CA PHE A 343 5.19 -18.22 6.74
C PHE A 343 3.76 -18.77 6.64
N ILE A 344 3.30 -19.12 5.43
CA ILE A 344 1.98 -19.75 5.23
C ILE A 344 1.94 -21.12 5.92
N GLU A 345 3.03 -21.89 5.86
CA GLU A 345 3.10 -23.22 6.47
C GLU A 345 3.05 -23.16 8.00
N GLN A 346 3.80 -22.23 8.59
CA GLN A 346 3.89 -22.06 10.06
C GLN A 346 2.67 -21.38 10.68
N SER A 347 1.77 -20.79 9.90
CA SER A 347 0.60 -20.12 10.45
C SER A 347 -0.41 -21.11 11.05
N GLU A 348 -1.16 -20.68 12.06
CA GLU A 348 -2.25 -21.46 12.68
C GLU A 348 -3.56 -21.41 11.86
N MET A 349 -3.48 -21.01 10.59
CA MET A 349 -4.62 -20.86 9.70
C MET A 349 -5.20 -22.22 9.28
N THR A 350 -6.49 -22.23 8.92
CA THR A 350 -7.14 -23.42 8.34
C THR A 350 -6.50 -23.80 6.99
N ILE A 351 -6.64 -25.07 6.61
CA ILE A 351 -6.09 -25.59 5.34
C ILE A 351 -6.62 -24.78 4.15
N ASP A 352 -7.93 -24.50 4.14
CA ASP A 352 -8.57 -23.72 3.09
C ASP A 352 -8.01 -22.29 3.01
N TYR A 353 -7.75 -21.65 4.14
CA TYR A 353 -7.16 -20.31 4.17
C TYR A 353 -5.71 -20.32 3.67
N LYS A 354 -4.91 -21.33 4.05
CA LYS A 354 -3.55 -21.50 3.51
C LYS A 354 -3.55 -21.65 1.98
N GLN A 355 -4.52 -22.37 1.41
CA GLN A 355 -4.67 -22.48 -0.04
C GLN A 355 -4.91 -21.12 -0.71
N LYS A 356 -5.75 -20.27 -0.11
CA LYS A 356 -5.98 -18.90 -0.60
C LYS A 356 -4.71 -18.05 -0.55
N GLU A 357 -3.93 -18.14 0.52
CA GLU A 357 -2.67 -17.40 0.64
C GLU A 357 -1.63 -17.86 -0.41
N TYR A 358 -1.58 -19.16 -0.74
CA TYR A 358 -0.74 -19.64 -1.85
C TYR A 358 -1.16 -19.05 -3.21
N LEU A 359 -2.46 -18.86 -3.44
CA LEU A 359 -2.97 -18.21 -4.65
C LEU A 359 -2.52 -16.75 -4.73
N LYS A 360 -2.63 -16.00 -3.63
CA LYS A 360 -2.18 -14.61 -3.57
C LYS A 360 -0.66 -14.49 -3.76
N LEU A 361 0.13 -15.39 -3.17
CA LEU A 361 1.58 -15.42 -3.37
C LEU A 361 1.96 -15.72 -4.82
N ARG A 362 1.19 -16.59 -5.48
CA ARG A 362 1.36 -16.87 -6.91
C ARG A 362 1.07 -15.64 -7.76
N GLU A 363 0.01 -14.89 -7.47
CA GLU A 363 -0.28 -13.62 -8.13
C GLU A 363 0.87 -12.62 -7.98
N MET A 364 1.50 -12.55 -6.80
CA MET A 364 2.70 -11.73 -6.59
C MET A 364 3.87 -12.18 -7.48
N SER A 365 4.07 -13.49 -7.64
CA SER A 365 5.07 -14.05 -8.57
C SER A 365 4.74 -13.74 -10.04
N GLN A 366 3.46 -13.73 -10.41
CA GLN A 366 3.03 -13.38 -11.77
C GLN A 366 3.23 -11.89 -12.04
N TYR A 367 2.84 -11.01 -11.11
CA TYR A 367 3.08 -9.57 -11.19
C TYR A 367 4.57 -9.26 -11.44
N ALA A 368 5.47 -9.89 -10.68
CA ALA A 368 6.90 -9.69 -10.86
C ALA A 368 7.40 -10.18 -12.24
N ASN A 369 6.73 -11.14 -12.88
CA ASN A 369 7.11 -11.70 -14.17
C ASN A 369 6.32 -11.18 -15.38
N ALA A 370 5.33 -10.32 -15.15
CA ALA A 370 4.52 -9.71 -16.19
C ALA A 370 5.34 -8.79 -17.09
N GLN A 371 4.99 -8.74 -18.38
CA GLN A 371 5.55 -7.76 -19.34
C GLN A 371 4.59 -6.65 -19.72
N MET A 372 3.30 -6.83 -19.42
CA MET A 372 2.33 -5.75 -19.52
C MET A 372 2.64 -4.61 -18.53
N CYS A 373 1.99 -3.46 -18.71
CA CYS A 373 2.08 -2.37 -17.75
C CYS A 373 1.80 -2.85 -16.31
N LEU A 374 2.73 -2.59 -15.39
CA LEU A 374 2.62 -3.02 -13.99
C LEU A 374 1.42 -2.40 -13.28
N GLN A 375 1.13 -1.11 -13.51
CA GLN A 375 -0.07 -0.48 -12.94
C GLN A 375 -1.33 -1.16 -13.49
N LYS A 376 -1.38 -1.44 -14.78
CA LYS A 376 -2.51 -2.12 -15.40
C LYS A 376 -2.70 -3.54 -14.86
N TYR A 377 -1.62 -4.24 -14.51
CA TYR A 377 -1.71 -5.53 -13.81
C TYR A 377 -2.42 -5.35 -12.45
N ILE A 378 -2.01 -4.36 -11.65
CA ILE A 378 -2.62 -4.05 -10.35
C ILE A 378 -4.10 -3.68 -10.51
N LEU A 379 -4.45 -2.84 -11.49
CA LEU A 379 -5.85 -2.48 -11.76
C LEU A 379 -6.69 -3.72 -12.03
N ARG A 380 -6.21 -4.61 -12.93
CA ARG A 380 -6.90 -5.86 -13.26
C ARG A 380 -7.06 -6.78 -12.05
N TYR A 381 -6.04 -6.84 -11.19
CA TYR A 381 -6.09 -7.61 -9.95
C TYR A 381 -7.25 -7.14 -9.04
N PHE A 382 -7.47 -5.83 -8.95
CA PHE A 382 -8.59 -5.24 -8.21
C PHE A 382 -9.90 -5.13 -9.01
N GLY A 383 -9.98 -5.72 -10.20
CA GLY A 383 -11.19 -5.75 -11.02
C GLY A 383 -11.44 -4.48 -11.83
N GLU A 384 -10.43 -3.62 -12.01
CA GLU A 384 -10.49 -2.43 -12.85
C GLU A 384 -9.77 -2.63 -14.18
N GLU A 385 -10.32 -2.09 -15.25
CA GLU A 385 -9.62 -1.96 -16.53
C GLU A 385 -8.81 -0.66 -16.56
N GLY A 386 -7.72 -0.66 -17.32
CA GLY A 386 -6.87 0.53 -17.47
C GLY A 386 -5.98 0.49 -18.69
N THR A 387 -5.52 1.68 -19.09
CA THR A 387 -4.52 1.85 -20.14
C THR A 387 -3.11 1.69 -19.58
N ASP A 388 -2.15 1.53 -20.48
CA ASP A 388 -0.74 1.48 -20.09
C ASP A 388 -0.31 2.84 -19.50
N CYS A 389 0.35 2.83 -18.35
CA CYS A 389 0.58 4.05 -17.57
C CYS A 389 1.71 4.95 -18.09
N GLY A 390 2.51 4.50 -19.05
CA GLY A 390 3.62 5.26 -19.64
C GLY A 390 4.82 5.51 -18.70
N ARG A 391 4.77 5.11 -17.43
CA ARG A 391 5.81 5.41 -16.42
C ARG A 391 6.42 4.21 -15.69
N CYS A 392 5.73 3.06 -15.63
CA CYS A 392 6.29 1.88 -14.95
C CYS A 392 7.48 1.30 -15.73
N SER A 393 8.29 0.46 -15.07
CA SER A 393 9.45 -0.18 -15.70
C SER A 393 9.12 -0.83 -17.04
N ASN A 394 7.97 -1.50 -17.16
CA ASN A 394 7.57 -2.20 -18.39
C ASN A 394 7.13 -1.27 -19.52
N CYS A 395 6.54 -0.10 -19.19
CA CYS A 395 6.13 0.91 -20.17
C CYS A 395 7.32 1.73 -20.68
N LEU A 396 8.28 2.03 -19.79
CA LEU A 396 9.51 2.75 -20.10
C LEU A 396 10.60 1.87 -20.71
N ASP A 397 10.24 0.61 -20.96
CA ASP A 397 11.12 -0.37 -21.57
C ASP A 397 11.03 -0.27 -23.10
N ASN A 398 12.03 0.40 -23.67
CA ASN A 398 12.17 0.65 -25.10
C ASN A 398 12.96 -0.46 -25.82
N ARG A 399 13.22 -1.61 -25.17
CA ARG A 399 14.02 -2.69 -25.76
C ARG A 399 13.23 -3.49 -26.79
N GLU A 400 13.98 -4.11 -27.70
CA GLU A 400 13.41 -4.94 -28.75
C GLU A 400 12.70 -6.16 -28.17
N LEU A 401 11.53 -6.45 -28.74
CA LEU A 401 10.77 -7.66 -28.47
C LEU A 401 11.43 -8.82 -29.21
N VAL A 402 11.96 -9.79 -28.47
CA VAL A 402 12.52 -11.01 -29.05
C VAL A 402 11.42 -12.04 -29.23
N ASP A 403 11.25 -12.57 -30.44
CA ASP A 403 10.33 -13.68 -30.73
C ASP A 403 10.87 -14.96 -30.04
N ILE A 404 10.19 -15.38 -28.98
CA ILE A 404 10.53 -16.58 -28.19
C ILE A 404 9.51 -17.71 -28.42
N THR A 405 8.74 -17.66 -29.52
CA THR A 405 7.65 -18.61 -29.80
C THR A 405 8.14 -20.06 -29.76
N VAL A 406 9.31 -20.35 -30.33
CA VAL A 406 9.87 -21.70 -30.34
C VAL A 406 10.22 -22.19 -28.93
N ASP A 407 10.77 -21.32 -28.09
CA ASP A 407 11.08 -21.68 -26.70
C ASP A 407 9.81 -21.86 -25.86
N ALA A 408 8.79 -21.02 -26.09
CA ALA A 408 7.47 -21.19 -25.50
C ALA A 408 6.86 -22.54 -25.90
N GLN A 409 6.90 -22.90 -27.18
CA GLN A 409 6.42 -24.19 -27.68
C GLN A 409 7.15 -25.37 -27.03
N LYS A 410 8.47 -25.31 -26.83
CA LYS A 410 9.22 -26.36 -26.12
C LYS A 410 8.66 -26.59 -24.72
N VAL A 411 8.44 -25.50 -23.97
CA VAL A 411 7.88 -25.56 -22.61
C VAL A 411 6.46 -26.13 -22.62
N LEU A 412 5.56 -25.55 -23.41
CA LEU A 412 4.15 -25.96 -23.49
C LEU A 412 4.02 -27.43 -23.92
N SER A 413 4.83 -27.84 -24.89
CA SER A 413 4.88 -29.22 -25.37
C SER A 413 5.38 -30.19 -24.30
N CYS A 414 6.37 -29.78 -23.49
CA CYS A 414 6.86 -30.57 -22.38
C CYS A 414 5.78 -30.75 -21.30
N VAL A 415 5.06 -29.68 -20.94
CA VAL A 415 3.95 -29.73 -19.97
C VAL A 415 2.87 -30.71 -20.42
N LYS A 416 2.43 -30.64 -21.69
CA LYS A 416 1.45 -31.60 -22.24
C LYS A 416 1.97 -33.03 -22.26
N ARG A 417 3.21 -33.27 -22.66
CA ARG A 417 3.81 -34.62 -22.71
C ARG A 417 4.04 -35.24 -21.32
N MET A 418 4.24 -34.41 -20.31
CA MET A 418 4.30 -34.84 -18.90
C MET A 418 2.90 -35.05 -18.30
N GLY A 419 1.83 -34.92 -19.11
CA GLY A 419 0.45 -35.17 -18.69
C GLY A 419 -0.13 -34.13 -17.75
N GLU A 420 0.46 -32.92 -17.68
CA GLU A 420 -0.04 -31.79 -16.86
C GLU A 420 -0.13 -32.09 -15.35
N ARG A 421 0.71 -33.02 -14.88
CA ARG A 421 0.73 -33.51 -13.49
C ARG A 421 1.94 -33.06 -12.68
N PHE A 422 2.71 -32.10 -13.18
CA PHE A 422 4.00 -31.73 -12.60
C PHE A 422 4.21 -30.22 -12.60
N GLY A 423 4.87 -29.74 -11.54
CA GLY A 423 5.19 -28.32 -11.38
C GLY A 423 6.46 -27.89 -12.12
N LYS A 424 6.69 -26.58 -12.15
CA LYS A 424 7.76 -25.91 -12.90
C LYS A 424 9.16 -26.49 -12.70
N GLY A 425 9.47 -26.91 -11.48
CA GLY A 425 10.80 -27.43 -11.13
C GLY A 425 11.16 -28.68 -11.94
N LEU A 426 10.24 -29.65 -12.04
CA LEU A 426 10.49 -30.88 -12.77
C LEU A 426 10.42 -30.66 -14.28
N VAL A 427 9.48 -29.84 -14.76
CA VAL A 427 9.41 -29.44 -16.17
C VAL A 427 10.72 -28.80 -16.63
N GLY A 428 11.28 -27.88 -15.83
CA GLY A 428 12.58 -27.27 -16.09
C GLY A 428 13.70 -28.31 -16.17
N LYS A 429 13.76 -29.26 -15.24
CA LYS A 429 14.76 -30.35 -15.24
C LYS A 429 14.67 -31.25 -16.49
N VAL A 430 13.46 -31.57 -16.95
CA VAL A 430 13.25 -32.36 -18.18
C VAL A 430 13.77 -31.59 -19.39
N LEU A 431 13.40 -30.31 -19.54
CA LEU A 431 13.81 -29.48 -20.66
C LEU A 431 15.32 -29.24 -20.73
N THR A 432 16.00 -29.10 -19.58
CA THR A 432 17.46 -28.96 -19.55
C THR A 432 18.22 -30.28 -19.64
N GLY A 433 17.52 -31.42 -19.61
CA GLY A 433 18.15 -32.74 -19.68
C GLY A 433 18.89 -33.14 -18.40
N SER A 434 18.34 -32.79 -17.23
CA SER A 434 18.91 -33.16 -15.92
C SER A 434 18.97 -34.69 -15.76
N LYS A 435 19.92 -35.17 -14.95
CA LYS A 435 20.05 -36.57 -14.52
C LYS A 435 19.45 -36.81 -13.13
N ASP A 436 18.37 -36.10 -12.82
CA ASP A 436 17.71 -36.21 -11.52
C ASP A 436 16.97 -37.55 -11.42
N GLN A 437 17.03 -38.25 -10.28
CA GLN A 437 16.42 -39.56 -10.12
C GLN A 437 14.91 -39.57 -10.45
N LYS A 438 14.20 -38.45 -10.21
CA LYS A 438 12.77 -38.35 -10.55
C LYS A 438 12.53 -38.41 -12.06
N ILE A 439 13.48 -38.01 -12.90
CA ILE A 439 13.33 -38.09 -14.36
C ILE A 439 13.29 -39.55 -14.79
N ASP A 440 14.22 -40.37 -14.29
CA ASP A 440 14.28 -41.80 -14.61
C ASP A 440 13.06 -42.54 -14.04
N GLN A 441 12.64 -42.18 -12.82
CA GLN A 441 11.47 -42.76 -12.15
C GLN A 441 10.18 -42.61 -12.97
N TRP A 442 9.99 -41.45 -13.61
CA TRP A 442 8.82 -41.16 -14.44
C TRP A 442 9.06 -41.41 -15.94
N HIS A 443 10.23 -41.97 -16.31
CA HIS A 443 10.66 -42.23 -17.68
C HIS A 443 10.64 -41.00 -18.60
N PHE A 444 10.91 -39.82 -18.03
CA PHE A 444 10.93 -38.57 -18.77
C PHE A 444 12.16 -38.38 -19.64
N ASP A 445 13.21 -39.17 -19.43
CA ASP A 445 14.38 -39.32 -20.30
C ASP A 445 14.01 -39.75 -21.73
N ARG A 446 12.86 -40.44 -21.88
CA ARG A 446 12.37 -40.93 -23.18
C ARG A 446 11.50 -39.93 -23.93
N LEU A 447 11.10 -38.82 -23.29
CA LEU A 447 10.26 -37.83 -23.94
C LEU A 447 11.04 -37.09 -25.03
N PRO A 448 10.43 -36.77 -26.19
CA PRO A 448 11.06 -35.93 -27.21
C PRO A 448 11.43 -34.52 -26.71
N THR A 449 10.81 -34.08 -25.60
CA THR A 449 11.10 -32.81 -24.94
C THR A 449 12.30 -32.85 -23.99
N TYR A 450 12.83 -34.03 -23.69
CA TYR A 450 13.97 -34.19 -22.81
C TYR A 450 15.21 -33.54 -23.42
N GLY A 451 15.73 -32.53 -22.73
CA GLY A 451 16.94 -31.84 -23.14
C GLY A 451 16.82 -30.93 -24.37
N LEU A 452 15.60 -30.54 -24.79
CA LEU A 452 15.42 -29.56 -25.88
C LEU A 452 16.00 -28.18 -25.56
N MET A 453 16.32 -27.91 -24.30
CA MET A 453 16.92 -26.67 -23.80
C MET A 453 18.23 -26.92 -23.04
N LYS A 454 19.01 -27.97 -23.41
CA LYS A 454 20.32 -28.29 -22.79
C LYS A 454 21.32 -27.12 -22.76
N GLY A 455 21.21 -26.17 -23.70
CA GLY A 455 22.04 -24.97 -23.75
C GLY A 455 21.64 -23.86 -22.76
N ARG A 456 20.56 -24.05 -21.99
CA ARG A 456 20.10 -23.12 -20.95
C ARG A 456 20.22 -23.74 -19.57
N THR A 457 20.45 -22.88 -18.60
CA THR A 457 20.40 -23.23 -17.19
C THR A 457 18.96 -23.54 -16.76
N GLN A 458 18.80 -24.36 -15.72
CA GLN A 458 17.48 -24.64 -15.15
C GLN A 458 16.79 -23.36 -14.67
N LYS A 459 17.58 -22.39 -14.16
CA LYS A 459 17.09 -21.08 -13.72
C LYS A 459 16.41 -20.33 -14.88
N GLU A 460 17.07 -20.20 -16.01
CA GLU A 460 16.53 -19.52 -17.21
C GLU A 460 15.25 -20.19 -17.72
N VAL A 461 15.21 -21.52 -17.73
CA VAL A 461 14.01 -22.27 -18.14
C VAL A 461 12.86 -22.06 -17.15
N THR A 462 13.13 -22.06 -15.83
CA THR A 462 12.09 -21.76 -14.83
C THR A 462 11.59 -20.32 -14.91
N GLN A 463 12.45 -19.34 -15.21
CA GLN A 463 12.04 -17.96 -15.46
C GLN A 463 11.16 -17.85 -16.72
N LEU A 464 11.46 -18.62 -17.77
CA LEU A 464 10.60 -18.70 -18.95
C LEU A 464 9.22 -19.29 -18.61
N ILE A 465 9.17 -20.34 -17.79
CA ILE A 465 7.90 -20.92 -17.31
C ILE A 465 7.10 -19.90 -16.48
N ASP A 466 7.77 -19.15 -15.59
CA ASP A 466 7.14 -18.10 -14.78
C ASP A 466 6.57 -16.98 -15.67
N TYR A 467 7.30 -16.59 -16.72
CA TYR A 467 6.80 -15.64 -17.73
C TYR A 467 5.56 -16.19 -18.47
N LEU A 468 5.60 -17.43 -18.98
CA LEU A 468 4.47 -18.03 -19.69
C LEU A 468 3.23 -18.18 -18.80
N THR A 469 3.45 -18.35 -17.50
CA THR A 469 2.38 -18.37 -16.49
C THR A 469 1.78 -16.98 -16.29
N ALA A 470 2.63 -15.94 -16.16
CA ALA A 470 2.18 -14.55 -16.00
C ALA A 470 1.39 -14.05 -17.22
N GLU A 471 1.79 -14.45 -18.43
CA GLU A 471 1.07 -14.13 -19.67
C GLU A 471 -0.11 -15.09 -19.96
N ARG A 472 -0.47 -15.94 -18.99
CA ARG A 472 -1.62 -16.86 -19.03
C ARG A 472 -1.57 -17.93 -20.14
N TYR A 473 -0.39 -18.27 -20.67
CA TYR A 473 -0.21 -19.44 -21.55
C TYR A 473 -0.16 -20.76 -20.77
N LEU A 474 0.23 -20.68 -19.50
CA LEU A 474 0.19 -21.78 -18.53
C LEU A 474 -0.75 -21.44 -17.39
N ILE A 475 -1.52 -22.44 -16.94
CA ILE A 475 -2.42 -22.37 -15.79
C ILE A 475 -1.89 -23.33 -14.73
N PRO A 476 -1.25 -22.82 -13.68
CA PRO A 476 -0.96 -23.62 -12.51
C PRO A 476 -2.23 -24.01 -11.74
N SER A 477 -2.22 -25.17 -11.07
CA SER A 477 -3.25 -25.59 -10.13
C SER A 477 -3.12 -24.87 -8.78
N ASP A 478 -4.06 -25.13 -7.86
CA ASP A 478 -4.03 -24.56 -6.51
C ASP A 478 -3.06 -25.32 -5.60
N GLY A 479 -2.67 -24.67 -4.49
CA GLY A 479 -1.87 -25.25 -3.41
C GLY A 479 -0.36 -24.99 -3.46
N GLN A 480 0.36 -25.58 -2.50
CA GLN A 480 1.79 -25.36 -2.23
C GLN A 480 2.71 -25.74 -3.41
N PHE A 481 2.38 -26.83 -4.12
CA PHE A 481 3.15 -27.34 -5.25
C PHE A 481 2.28 -27.37 -6.51
N PRO A 482 2.10 -26.22 -7.18
CA PRO A 482 1.14 -26.12 -8.26
C PRO A 482 1.60 -26.93 -9.49
N LEU A 483 0.68 -27.72 -10.03
CA LEU A 483 0.85 -28.49 -11.25
C LEU A 483 0.57 -27.59 -12.45
N LEU A 484 1.33 -27.72 -13.54
CA LEU A 484 1.14 -26.88 -14.73
C LEU A 484 0.21 -27.54 -15.75
N SER A 485 -0.76 -26.78 -16.25
CA SER A 485 -1.58 -27.10 -17.41
C SER A 485 -1.47 -26.00 -18.47
N VAL A 486 -1.78 -26.32 -19.72
CA VAL A 486 -1.74 -25.36 -20.84
C VAL A 486 -3.11 -24.74 -21.06
N SER A 487 -3.18 -23.40 -21.10
CA SER A 487 -4.43 -22.66 -21.38
C SER A 487 -4.87 -22.79 -22.84
N THR A 488 -6.07 -22.31 -23.16
CA THR A 488 -6.55 -22.21 -24.55
C THR A 488 -5.60 -21.35 -25.40
N GLU A 489 -5.11 -20.23 -24.86
CA GLU A 489 -4.13 -19.36 -25.51
C GLU A 489 -2.77 -20.05 -25.66
N GLY A 490 -2.36 -20.85 -24.68
CA GLY A 490 -1.16 -21.67 -24.76
C GLY A 490 -1.25 -22.74 -25.85
N VAL A 491 -2.44 -23.33 -26.06
CA VAL A 491 -2.67 -24.27 -27.17
C VAL A 491 -2.50 -23.57 -28.52
N GLN A 492 -3.01 -22.34 -28.68
CA GLN A 492 -2.80 -21.57 -29.91
C GLN A 492 -1.32 -21.33 -30.19
N VAL A 493 -0.51 -21.03 -29.16
CA VAL A 493 0.95 -20.92 -29.31
C VAL A 493 1.56 -22.26 -29.71
N LEU A 494 1.13 -23.35 -29.09
CA LEU A 494 1.60 -24.72 -29.40
C LEU A 494 1.32 -25.10 -30.86
N LEU A 495 0.18 -24.70 -31.40
CA LEU A 495 -0.22 -24.91 -32.80
C LEU A 495 0.43 -23.93 -33.78
N GLY A 496 1.14 -22.92 -33.29
CA GLY A 496 1.78 -21.89 -34.12
C GLY A 496 0.82 -20.79 -34.61
N GLU A 497 -0.41 -20.77 -34.09
CA GLU A 497 -1.44 -19.76 -34.41
C GLU A 497 -1.16 -18.42 -33.73
N ARG A 498 -0.37 -18.42 -32.65
CA ARG A 498 -0.01 -17.23 -31.88
C ARG A 498 1.48 -17.18 -31.59
N LYS A 499 2.09 -16.00 -31.78
CA LYS A 499 3.49 -15.73 -31.42
C LYS A 499 3.63 -15.24 -29.99
N VAL A 500 4.82 -15.47 -29.40
CA VAL A 500 5.18 -15.03 -28.04
C VAL A 500 6.46 -14.20 -28.11
N PHE A 501 6.44 -13.03 -27.48
CA PHE A 501 7.56 -12.08 -27.49
C PHE A 501 7.99 -11.71 -26.07
N ARG A 502 9.30 -11.57 -25.83
CA ARG A 502 9.85 -11.22 -24.50
C ARG A 502 10.91 -10.11 -24.57
N LYS A 503 10.92 -9.22 -23.57
CA LYS A 503 11.95 -8.19 -23.32
C LYS A 503 13.01 -8.67 -22.29
N GLU A 504 14.26 -8.19 -22.34
CA GLU A 504 15.37 -8.54 -21.41
C GLU A 504 15.38 -7.72 -20.09
N ASP A 505 16.43 -7.69 -19.23
CA ASP A 505 16.43 -7.10 -17.84
C ASP A 505 17.11 -5.70 -17.65
N GLN A 506 16.58 -4.89 -16.71
CA GLN A 506 16.68 -3.41 -16.63
C GLN A 506 17.88 -2.81 -15.87
N LYS A 507 18.15 -1.50 -16.04
CA LYS A 507 19.10 -0.66 -15.25
C LYS A 507 18.38 0.44 -14.44
N VAL A 508 18.99 0.82 -13.30
CA VAL A 508 18.53 1.80 -12.30
C VAL A 508 18.34 3.21 -12.86
N ARG A 509 17.36 3.98 -12.35
CA ARG A 509 17.10 5.40 -12.71
C ARG A 509 17.00 6.31 -11.48
N LYS A 510 17.24 7.62 -11.67
CA LYS A 510 17.12 8.70 -10.66
C LYS A 510 15.67 9.19 -10.56
N VAL A 511 15.16 9.43 -9.34
CA VAL A 511 13.76 9.80 -9.07
C VAL A 511 13.54 11.31 -9.03
N ALA A 512 14.56 12.09 -8.68
CA ALA A 512 14.43 13.52 -8.39
C ALA A 512 15.08 14.46 -9.43
N VAL A 513 14.41 15.59 -9.65
CA VAL A 513 14.95 16.81 -10.26
C VAL A 513 15.43 17.72 -9.11
N ASP A 514 16.70 18.09 -9.11
CA ASP A 514 17.30 18.98 -8.10
C ASP A 514 16.81 20.43 -8.32
N ASP A 515 16.20 21.04 -7.29
CA ASP A 515 15.88 22.47 -7.24
C ASP A 515 16.49 23.11 -5.98
N ALA A 516 17.39 24.07 -6.18
CA ALA A 516 18.12 24.73 -5.10
C ALA A 516 17.22 25.59 -4.19
N LEU A 517 16.10 26.13 -4.68
CA LEU A 517 15.15 26.85 -3.83
C LEU A 517 14.40 25.88 -2.93
N PHE A 518 14.02 24.73 -3.48
CA PHE A 518 13.28 23.71 -2.75
C PHE A 518 14.05 23.23 -1.52
N GLU A 519 15.36 23.02 -1.62
CA GLU A 519 16.19 22.63 -0.48
C GLU A 519 16.25 23.73 0.61
N ARG A 520 16.39 25.01 0.23
CA ARG A 520 16.36 26.13 1.21
C ARG A 520 15.02 26.20 1.95
N LEU A 521 13.90 26.04 1.24
CA LEU A 521 12.57 26.02 1.86
C LEU A 521 12.38 24.78 2.75
N ARG A 522 13.02 23.67 2.40
CA ARG A 522 12.97 22.42 3.17
C ARG A 522 13.75 22.55 4.48
N GLU A 523 14.91 23.20 4.46
CA GLU A 523 15.70 23.53 5.65
C GLU A 523 14.91 24.46 6.59
N LEU A 524 14.38 25.59 6.08
CA LEU A 524 13.56 26.50 6.88
C LEU A 524 12.35 25.78 7.52
N ARG A 525 11.68 24.92 6.76
CA ARG A 525 10.56 24.12 7.27
C ARG A 525 10.98 23.22 8.42
N MET A 526 12.16 22.62 8.33
CA MET A 526 12.68 21.71 9.35
C MET A 526 12.93 22.47 10.66
N ASP A 527 13.55 23.64 10.59
CA ASP A 527 13.81 24.49 11.75
C ASP A 527 12.50 24.89 12.46
N MET A 528 11.51 25.36 11.69
CA MET A 528 10.20 25.75 12.24
C MET A 528 9.42 24.58 12.82
N ALA A 529 9.51 23.40 12.20
CA ALA A 529 8.87 22.19 12.71
C ALA A 529 9.49 21.74 14.04
N GLN A 530 10.81 21.88 14.18
CA GLN A 530 11.52 21.58 15.42
C GLN A 530 11.11 22.53 16.55
N GLU A 531 11.00 23.83 16.28
CA GLU A 531 10.52 24.82 17.26
C GLU A 531 9.07 24.55 17.71
N ALA A 532 8.22 24.12 16.79
CA ALA A 532 6.81 23.83 17.05
C ALA A 532 6.55 22.42 17.61
N GLY A 533 7.55 21.54 17.64
CA GLY A 533 7.41 20.14 18.08
C GLY A 533 6.46 19.31 17.20
N VAL A 534 6.42 19.57 15.89
CA VAL A 534 5.54 18.87 14.93
C VAL A 534 6.34 18.37 13.73
N PRO A 535 5.93 17.28 13.05
CA PRO A 535 6.65 16.80 11.86
C PRO A 535 6.71 17.85 10.73
N PRO A 536 7.80 17.94 9.94
CA PRO A 536 7.98 18.97 8.91
C PRO A 536 6.80 19.14 7.94
N TYR A 537 6.23 18.03 7.48
CA TYR A 537 5.12 18.06 6.53
C TYR A 537 3.81 18.66 7.11
N VAL A 538 3.70 18.78 8.45
CA VAL A 538 2.56 19.43 9.12
C VAL A 538 2.63 20.95 8.95
N VAL A 539 3.83 21.54 8.90
CA VAL A 539 4.06 22.95 8.56
C VAL A 539 3.61 23.20 7.12
N PHE A 540 4.34 22.65 6.14
CA PHE A 540 3.96 22.65 4.72
C PHE A 540 4.36 21.32 4.06
N SER A 541 3.52 20.74 3.20
CA SER A 541 3.91 19.54 2.43
C SER A 541 4.93 19.90 1.35
N ASP A 542 5.68 18.91 0.88
CA ASP A 542 6.61 19.11 -0.24
C ASP A 542 5.89 19.63 -1.50
N SER A 543 4.63 19.21 -1.73
CA SER A 543 3.81 19.75 -2.83
C SER A 543 3.58 21.25 -2.71
N THR A 544 3.29 21.74 -1.51
CA THR A 544 3.17 23.18 -1.24
C THR A 544 4.50 23.88 -1.47
N LEU A 545 5.63 23.33 -0.99
CA LEU A 545 6.95 23.92 -1.21
C LEU A 545 7.33 23.99 -2.69
N LYS A 546 7.02 22.95 -3.49
CA LYS A 546 7.23 22.99 -4.94
C LYS A 546 6.37 24.05 -5.61
N GLU A 547 5.10 24.15 -5.24
CA GLU A 547 4.24 25.19 -5.78
C GLU A 547 4.73 26.60 -5.40
N MET A 548 5.33 26.78 -4.22
CA MET A 548 6.04 28.02 -3.86
C MET A 548 7.26 28.27 -4.76
N CYS A 549 8.04 27.23 -5.09
CA CYS A 549 9.18 27.33 -6.00
C CYS A 549 8.75 27.70 -7.42
N GLU A 550 7.61 27.18 -7.87
CA GLU A 550 7.04 27.43 -9.19
C GLU A 550 6.41 28.83 -9.31
N LYS A 551 5.62 29.25 -8.31
CA LYS A 551 4.85 30.50 -8.35
C LYS A 551 5.58 31.71 -7.77
N LEU A 552 6.60 31.48 -6.95
CA LEU A 552 7.43 32.51 -6.29
C LEU A 552 6.62 33.66 -5.68
N PRO A 553 5.72 33.38 -4.72
CA PRO A 553 4.87 34.39 -4.10
C PRO A 553 5.71 35.47 -3.39
N GLN A 554 5.33 36.73 -3.55
CA GLN A 554 5.99 37.88 -2.93
C GLN A 554 5.13 38.60 -1.89
N THR A 555 3.84 38.25 -1.79
CA THR A 555 2.92 38.83 -0.81
C THR A 555 2.17 37.74 -0.07
N THR A 556 1.67 38.05 1.12
CA THR A 556 0.84 37.13 1.92
C THR A 556 -0.42 36.69 1.17
N ILE A 557 -1.00 37.56 0.35
CA ILE A 557 -2.14 37.24 -0.53
C ILE A 557 -1.74 36.20 -1.58
N GLN A 558 -0.58 36.35 -2.21
CA GLN A 558 -0.09 35.37 -3.19
C GLN A 558 0.28 34.03 -2.52
N LEU A 559 0.81 34.08 -1.30
CA LEU A 559 1.13 32.87 -0.54
C LEU A 559 -0.13 32.10 -0.12
N LEU A 560 -1.22 32.80 0.23
CA LEU A 560 -2.51 32.20 0.55
C LEU A 560 -3.16 31.49 -0.66
N GLN A 561 -2.74 31.82 -1.89
CA GLN A 561 -3.20 31.16 -3.12
C GLN A 561 -2.43 29.88 -3.46
N ILE A 562 -1.43 29.50 -2.65
CA ILE A 562 -0.68 28.25 -2.79
C ILE A 562 -1.46 27.12 -2.11
N LYS A 563 -1.60 25.96 -2.77
CA LYS A 563 -2.37 24.84 -2.21
C LYS A 563 -1.72 24.32 -0.92
N GLY A 564 -2.53 24.13 0.11
CA GLY A 564 -2.08 23.68 1.44
C GLY A 564 -1.65 24.80 2.39
N VAL A 565 -1.77 26.07 1.97
CA VAL A 565 -1.58 27.25 2.83
C VAL A 565 -2.95 27.77 3.30
N GLY A 566 -3.40 27.31 4.47
CA GLY A 566 -4.58 27.87 5.15
C GLY A 566 -4.23 29.10 6.00
N GLN A 567 -5.24 29.89 6.39
CA GLN A 567 -5.05 31.14 7.17
C GLN A 567 -4.20 30.93 8.44
N ASN A 568 -4.51 29.88 9.22
CA ASN A 568 -3.75 29.52 10.42
C ASN A 568 -2.25 29.23 10.15
N LYS A 569 -1.92 28.67 8.98
CA LYS A 569 -0.53 28.39 8.59
C LYS A 569 0.18 29.64 8.05
N LEU A 570 -0.55 30.48 7.31
CA LEU A 570 -0.05 31.76 6.82
C LEU A 570 0.35 32.66 7.99
N ASP A 571 -0.51 32.77 9.00
CA ASP A 571 -0.27 33.64 10.16
C ASP A 571 0.92 33.15 11.01
N LYS A 572 1.09 31.83 11.12
CA LYS A 572 2.18 31.22 11.92
C LYS A 572 3.52 31.16 11.20
N TYR A 573 3.55 30.83 9.91
CA TYR A 573 4.80 30.49 9.20
C TYR A 573 5.07 31.36 7.96
N GLY A 574 4.06 32.05 7.43
CA GLY A 574 4.10 32.64 6.09
C GLY A 574 5.19 33.69 5.87
N THR A 575 5.48 34.52 6.88
CA THR A 575 6.46 35.61 6.77
C THR A 575 7.87 35.09 6.48
N ALA A 576 8.32 34.05 7.20
CA ALA A 576 9.67 33.50 7.03
C ALA A 576 9.87 32.84 5.66
N PHE A 577 8.85 32.14 5.15
CA PHE A 577 8.92 31.54 3.81
C PHE A 577 8.97 32.60 2.71
N LEU A 578 8.22 33.70 2.84
CA LEU A 578 8.28 34.83 1.90
C LEU A 578 9.66 35.48 1.88
N GLU A 579 10.32 35.61 3.03
CA GLU A 579 11.68 36.17 3.13
C GLU A 579 12.69 35.31 2.37
N VAL A 580 12.73 33.98 2.60
CA VAL A 580 13.64 33.07 1.88
C VAL A 580 13.40 33.07 0.37
N ILE A 581 12.14 33.13 -0.07
CA ILE A 581 11.79 33.23 -1.50
C ILE A 581 12.30 34.55 -2.09
N LYS A 582 12.14 35.66 -1.37
CA LYS A 582 12.62 36.99 -1.78
C LYS A 582 14.14 37.02 -1.90
N GLU A 583 14.84 36.53 -0.89
CA GLU A 583 16.30 36.44 -0.87
C GLU A 583 16.82 35.57 -2.02
N TYR A 584 16.18 34.44 -2.29
CA TYR A 584 16.56 33.59 -3.42
C TYR A 584 16.38 34.31 -4.77
N GLN A 585 15.28 35.05 -4.96
CA GLN A 585 15.06 35.84 -6.17
C GLN A 585 16.06 36.99 -6.31
N GLU A 586 16.47 37.61 -5.21
CA GLU A 586 17.50 38.66 -5.20
C GLU A 586 18.89 38.09 -5.53
N THR A 587 19.23 36.89 -5.08
CA THR A 587 20.48 36.21 -5.45
C THR A 587 20.52 35.64 -6.87
N LYS A 588 19.38 35.59 -7.57
CA LYS A 588 19.29 35.16 -8.99
C LYS A 588 19.28 36.32 -9.99
N LYS A 589 19.11 37.56 -9.53
CA LYS A 589 19.29 38.79 -10.32
C LYS A 589 20.75 39.19 -10.33
#